data_AF-A0A2K1J4K0-F1
#
_entry.id   AF-A0A2K1J4K0-F1
#
_cell.length_a   1.000
_cell.length_b   1.000
_cell.length_c   1.000
_cell.angle_alpha   90.00
_cell.angle_beta   90.00
_cell.angle_gamma   90.00
#
_symmetry.space_group_name_H-M   'P 1'
#
loop_
_entity.id
_entity.type
_entity.pdbx_description
1 polymer ?
#
loop_
_entity_poly.entity_id
_entity_poly.type
_entity_poly.pdbx_seq_one_letter_code
_entity_poly.pdbx_strand_id
1 'polypeptide(L)' 'LSLTSLPNELGNFTSLTTFIMKKCLRLISLLNELKKLASLTSLHMD' A
#
# COMPACT_ATOMS: atom_id res chain seq x y z
N LEU A 1 -11.70 11.59 -0.27
CA LEU A 1 -10.44 11.13 -0.88
C LEU A 1 -10.47 9.60 -0.84
N SER A 2 -10.39 8.95 -1.99
CA SER A 2 -10.33 7.49 -2.08
C SER A 2 -9.05 7.15 -2.82
N LEU A 3 -8.10 6.48 -2.16
CA LEU A 3 -6.90 5.99 -2.84
C LEU A 3 -7.31 4.75 -3.64
N THR A 4 -7.29 4.85 -4.97
CA THR A 4 -7.67 3.75 -5.87
C THR A 4 -6.47 2.92 -6.33
N SER A 5 -5.26 3.47 -6.21
CA SER A 5 -4.00 2.84 -6.64
C SER A 5 -2.83 3.38 -5.82
N LEU A 6 -1.80 2.55 -5.66
CA LEU A 6 -0.51 3.00 -5.13
C LEU A 6 0.23 3.83 -6.20
N PRO A 7 0.97 4.88 -5.79
CA PRO A 7 1.93 5.52 -6.68
C PRO A 7 2.91 4.48 -7.26
N ASN A 8 3.18 4.52 -8.57
CA ASN A 8 4.10 3.57 -9.21
C ASN A 8 5.50 3.56 -8.58
N GLU A 9 5.94 4.71 -8.07
CA GLU A 9 7.23 4.88 -7.39
C GLU A 9 7.32 4.07 -6.09
N LEU A 10 6.17 3.79 -5.44
CA LEU A 10 6.13 3.01 -4.21
C LEU A 10 6.51 1.55 -4.45
N GLY A 11 6.15 0.98 -5.61
CA GLY A 11 6.50 -0.39 -6.00
C GLY A 11 8.01 -0.62 -6.17
N ASN A 12 8.82 0.43 -6.27
CA ASN A 12 10.28 0.35 -6.36
C ASN A 12 10.98 0.36 -4.99
N PHE A 13 10.26 0.66 -3.90
CA PHE A 13 10.84 0.64 -2.56
C PHE A 13 10.93 -0.80 -2.03
N THR A 14 12.06 -1.43 -2.33
CA THR A 14 12.44 -2.74 -1.76
C THR A 14 12.71 -2.68 -0.26
N SER A 15 12.72 -1.50 0.37
CA SER A 15 13.00 -1.31 1.80
C SER A 15 11.78 -0.90 2.62
N LEU A 16 10.59 -0.78 2.01
CA LEU A 16 9.43 -0.30 2.74
C LEU A 16 8.90 -1.37 3.70
N THR A 17 9.11 -1.17 5.00
CA THR A 17 8.67 -2.09 6.05
C THR A 17 7.32 -1.75 6.64
N THR A 18 6.92 -0.48 6.59
CA THR A 18 5.69 0.00 7.23
C THR A 18 4.89 0.89 6.29
N PHE A 19 3.60 0.62 6.16
CA PHE A 19 2.67 1.40 5.36
C PHE A 19 1.43 1.76 6.19
N ILE A 20 1.07 3.05 6.21
CA ILE A 20 -0.03 3.58 7.01
C ILE A 20 -1.05 4.22 6.08
N MET A 21 -2.31 3.82 6.20
CA MET A 21 -3.42 4.36 5.42
C MET A 21 -4.57 4.78 6.31
N LYS A 22 -5.21 5.91 5.98
CA LYS A 22 -6.46 6.34 6.62
C LYS A 22 -7.59 6.40 5.59
N LYS A 23 -8.77 5.89 5.92
CA LYS A 23 -10.03 5.96 5.14
C LYS A 23 -9.90 5.53 3.66
N CYS A 24 -9.66 4.24 3.41
CA CYS A 24 -9.70 3.70 2.04
C CYS A 24 -10.90 2.78 1.78
N LEU A 25 -11.80 3.24 0.90
CA LEU A 25 -13.04 2.54 0.54
C LEU A 25 -12.84 1.48 -0.57
N ARG A 26 -11.64 1.39 -1.17
CA ARG A 26 -11.33 0.48 -2.29
C ARG A 26 -10.09 -0.38 -2.03
N LEU A 27 -10.13 -1.13 -0.94
CA LEU A 27 -9.01 -1.94 -0.46
C LEU A 27 -8.61 -3.10 -1.40
N ILE A 28 -9.56 -3.68 -2.14
CA ILE A 28 -9.31 -4.86 -2.99
C ILE A 28 -8.29 -4.56 -4.10
N SER A 29 -8.44 -3.42 -4.80
CA SER A 29 -7.50 -3.02 -5.86
C SER A 29 -6.13 -2.65 -5.30
N LEU A 30 -6.09 -2.07 -4.10
CA LEU A 30 -4.83 -1.64 -3.48
C LEU A 30 -4.01 -2.82 -2.93
N LEU A 31 -4.67 -3.88 -2.44
CA LEU A 31 -4.00 -5.07 -1.90
C LEU A 31 -3.11 -5.77 -2.95
N ASN A 32 -3.55 -5.80 -4.21
CA ASN A 32 -2.79 -6.39 -5.31
C ASN A 32 -1.50 -5.60 -5.61
N GLU A 33 -1.55 -4.29 -5.44
CA GLU A 33 -0.39 -3.42 -5.61
C GLU A 33 0.55 -3.48 -4.38
N LEU A 34 0.00 -3.66 -3.17
CA LEU A 34 0.81 -3.89 -1.95
C LEU A 34 1.63 -5.18 -2.01
N LYS A 35 1.17 -6.22 -2.72
CA LYS A 35 1.95 -7.46 -2.93
C LYS A 35 3.28 -7.23 -3.65
N LYS A 36 3.43 -6.12 -4.38
CA LYS A 36 4.70 -5.76 -5.05
C LYS A 36 5.76 -5.28 -4.04
N LEU A 37 5.34 -4.86 -2.85
CA LEU A 37 6.22 -4.42 -1.78
C LEU A 37 6.73 -5.64 -1.01
N ALA A 38 7.80 -6.27 -1.51
CA ALA A 38 8.35 -7.51 -0.97
C ALA A 38 8.78 -7.43 0.50
N SER A 39 9.09 -6.23 1.00
CA SER A 39 9.62 -6.01 2.35
C SER A 39 8.60 -5.45 3.34
N LEU A 40 7.32 -5.32 2.95
CA LEU A 40 6.29 -4.78 3.81
C LEU A 40 5.94 -5.77 4.91
N THR A 41 6.18 -5.38 6.17
CA THR A 41 5.92 -6.23 7.35
C THR A 41 4.80 -5.69 8.24
N SER A 42 4.48 -4.40 8.13
CA SER A 42 3.40 -3.76 8.88
C SER A 42 2.52 -2.90 7.99
N LEU A 43 1.22 -3.15 8.06
CA LEU A 43 0.17 -2.36 7.44
C LEU A 43 -0.77 -1.85 8.53
N HIS A 44 -0.87 -0.53 8.70
CA HIS A 44 -1.82 0.09 9.61
C HIS A 44 -2.94 0.77 8.81
N MET A 45 -4.18 0.49 9.18
CA MET A 45 -5.37 1.02 8.54
C MET A 45 -6.30 1.63 9.60
N ASP A 46 -6.64 2.91 9.41
CA ASP A 46 -7.48 3.72 10.29
C ASP A 46 -8.75 4.21 9.58
#